data_AF-G1X2S3-F1
#
_entry.id   AF-G1X2S3-F1
#
_cell.length_a   1.000
_cell.length_b   1.000
_cell.length_c   1.000
_cell.angle_alpha   90.00
_cell.angle_beta   90.00
_cell.angle_gamma   90.00
#
_symmetry.space_group_name_H-M   'P 1'
#
loop_
_entity.id
_entity.type
_entity.pdbx_description
1 polymer ?
#
loop_
_entity_poly.entity_id
_entity_poly.type
_entity_poly.pdbx_seq_one_letter_code
_entity_poly.pdbx_strand_id
1 'polypeptide(L)'
;MARLADFSSDEGRRNGNRNASNVYRLNVAKLQAAAFSQLSDSDTSKSDASKFDTSKTDPSKSGKNSGFDPSESGGDPSVKSKQDPQVTSKPFCPVAAQPDPEVVITDQARQVLSYLNQTTGSRYQVCSTSLENIRARLREQFTVDDLCLVVDYKNADWRDSEQAQYLRPATLFIPKNFPGYLQSATKWSSAGRPERVNGKWETNSASRANFQSVDYSLPENSGFRS
;
A
#
# COMPACT_ATOMS: atom_id res chain seq x y z
N MET A 1 12.98 -44.55 -53.69
CA MET A 1 12.18 -43.32 -53.93
C MET A 1 11.03 -43.30 -52.94
N ALA A 2 10.92 -42.22 -52.16
CA ALA A 2 10.09 -42.10 -50.97
C ALA A 2 8.62 -41.75 -51.27
N ARG A 3 7.77 -42.01 -50.26
CA ARG A 3 6.30 -42.07 -50.25
C ARG A 3 5.57 -40.73 -50.41
N LEU A 4 4.29 -40.91 -50.77
CA LEU A 4 3.15 -40.00 -50.89
C LEU A 4 2.95 -38.95 -49.78
N ALA A 5 2.32 -37.87 -50.26
CA ALA A 5 1.66 -36.72 -49.64
C ALA A 5 0.96 -36.91 -48.28
N ASP A 6 0.97 -35.84 -47.47
CA ASP A 6 -0.28 -35.19 -47.09
C ASP A 6 -0.09 -33.69 -46.82
N PHE A 7 -0.98 -32.92 -47.43
CA PHE A 7 -1.14 -31.47 -47.36
C PHE A 7 -2.40 -31.23 -46.54
N SER A 8 -2.33 -30.55 -45.40
CA SER A 8 -3.54 -30.10 -44.69
C SER A 8 -3.37 -28.67 -44.21
N SER A 9 -4.27 -27.84 -44.72
CA SER A 9 -4.31 -26.39 -44.69
C SER A 9 -4.45 -25.81 -43.28
N ASP A 10 -3.58 -24.86 -42.95
CA ASP A 10 -3.80 -23.93 -41.86
C ASP A 10 -4.65 -22.76 -42.39
N GLU A 11 -5.98 -22.95 -42.41
CA GLU A 11 -6.94 -21.92 -42.78
C GLU A 11 -7.31 -21.10 -41.54
N GLY A 12 -6.89 -19.84 -41.53
CA GLY A 12 -7.17 -18.90 -40.46
C GLY A 12 -8.66 -18.64 -40.24
N ARG A 13 -9.01 -18.36 -38.99
CA ARG A 13 -10.22 -17.61 -38.65
C ARG A 13 -9.87 -16.44 -37.75
N ARG A 14 -9.80 -15.25 -38.35
CA ARG A 14 -10.06 -14.01 -37.62
C ARG A 14 -11.56 -13.98 -37.30
N ASN A 15 -11.94 -13.79 -36.04
CA ASN A 15 -13.14 -13.04 -35.74
C ASN A 15 -12.97 -12.31 -34.41
N GLY A 16 -12.97 -10.98 -34.47
CA GLY A 16 -13.01 -10.15 -33.28
C GLY A 16 -14.38 -10.21 -32.64
N ASN A 17 -14.43 -10.25 -31.30
CA ASN A 17 -15.56 -9.71 -30.57
C ASN A 17 -15.10 -9.18 -29.21
N ARG A 18 -15.49 -7.95 -28.92
CA ARG A 18 -15.13 -7.18 -27.72
C ARG A 18 -16.10 -7.54 -26.61
N ASN A 19 -15.70 -8.41 -25.67
CA ASN A 19 -16.19 -8.49 -24.28
C ASN A 19 -15.61 -9.73 -23.56
N ALA A 20 -14.32 -9.73 -23.24
CA ALA A 20 -13.74 -10.80 -22.42
C ALA A 20 -14.07 -10.60 -20.94
N SER A 21 -15.32 -10.88 -20.54
CA SER A 21 -15.59 -11.30 -19.18
C SER A 21 -14.80 -12.58 -18.96
N ASN A 22 -13.81 -12.56 -18.05
CA ASN A 22 -13.02 -13.74 -17.72
C ASN A 22 -13.90 -14.79 -17.03
N VAL A 23 -14.62 -15.58 -17.82
CA VAL A 23 -15.41 -16.72 -17.35
C VAL A 23 -14.46 -17.91 -17.22
N TYR A 24 -14.03 -18.20 -16.00
CA TYR A 24 -13.24 -19.37 -15.71
C TYR A 24 -14.11 -20.63 -15.82
N ARG A 25 -13.77 -21.51 -16.77
CA ARG A 25 -14.37 -22.85 -16.89
C ARG A 25 -13.44 -23.84 -16.20
N LEU A 26 -13.90 -24.41 -15.09
CA LEU A 26 -13.11 -25.37 -14.31
C LEU A 26 -13.14 -26.74 -15.01
N ASN A 27 -11.96 -27.35 -15.19
CA ASN A 27 -11.83 -28.67 -15.83
C ASN A 27 -12.03 -29.78 -14.78
N VAL A 28 -13.26 -30.28 -14.70
CA VAL A 28 -13.67 -31.33 -13.74
C VAL A 28 -12.90 -32.63 -13.95
N ALA A 29 -12.55 -32.98 -15.20
CA ALA A 29 -11.80 -34.20 -15.48
C ALA A 29 -10.39 -34.19 -14.88
N LYS A 30 -9.70 -33.04 -14.92
CA LYS A 30 -8.39 -32.88 -14.27
C LYS A 30 -8.49 -32.97 -12.74
N LEU A 31 -9.55 -32.43 -12.16
CA LEU A 31 -9.78 -32.49 -10.71
C LEU A 31 -10.03 -33.94 -10.24
N GLN A 32 -10.82 -34.71 -10.99
CA GLN A 32 -11.09 -36.11 -10.68
C GLN A 32 -9.82 -36.97 -10.81
N ALA A 33 -9.02 -36.78 -11.86
CA ALA A 33 -7.77 -37.52 -12.03
C ALA A 33 -6.79 -37.30 -10.86
N ALA A 34 -6.69 -36.06 -10.35
CA ALA A 34 -5.86 -35.76 -9.19
C ALA A 34 -6.39 -36.40 -7.90
N ALA A 35 -7.71 -36.45 -7.71
CA ALA A 35 -8.33 -37.11 -6.56
C ALA A 35 -8.07 -38.62 -6.55
N PHE A 36 -8.16 -39.28 -7.70
CA PHE A 36 -7.90 -40.73 -7.79
C PHE A 36 -6.41 -41.09 -7.67
N SER A 37 -5.50 -40.18 -8.01
CA SER A 37 -4.06 -40.41 -7.80
C SER A 37 -3.66 -40.53 -6.33
N GLN A 38 -4.45 -39.96 -5.40
CA GLN A 38 -4.17 -40.03 -3.96
C GLN A 38 -4.69 -41.34 -3.31
N LEU A 39 -5.42 -42.17 -4.06
CA LEU A 39 -6.02 -43.40 -3.55
C LEU A 39 -5.25 -44.66 -3.95
N SER A 40 -4.21 -44.54 -4.77
CA SER A 40 -3.44 -45.67 -5.28
C SER A 40 -2.04 -45.72 -4.68
N ASP A 41 -1.94 -45.75 -3.35
CA ASP A 41 -0.79 -46.30 -2.63
C ASP A 41 -1.30 -47.06 -1.41
N SER A 42 -1.60 -48.35 -1.59
CA SER A 42 -1.69 -49.32 -0.50
C SER A 42 -0.62 -50.37 -0.73
N ASP A 43 0.58 -50.12 -0.22
CA ASP A 43 1.53 -51.18 0.10
C ASP A 43 1.45 -51.46 1.62
N THR A 44 1.34 -52.74 1.92
CA THR A 44 1.11 -53.31 3.24
C THR A 44 2.41 -53.38 4.05
N SER A 45 2.50 -52.68 5.19
CA SER A 45 3.33 -53.12 6.33
C SER A 45 2.96 -52.47 7.67
N LYS A 46 2.43 -53.32 8.57
CA LYS A 46 2.67 -53.48 10.03
C LYS A 46 3.73 -52.55 10.64
N SER A 47 3.67 -52.00 11.86
CA SER A 47 2.84 -52.10 13.08
C SER A 47 3.13 -50.84 13.91
N ASP A 48 2.26 -50.41 14.81
CA ASP A 48 2.49 -50.44 16.28
C ASP A 48 1.34 -49.69 16.99
N ALA A 49 0.95 -50.21 18.15
CA ALA A 49 -0.23 -49.81 18.88
C ALA A 49 0.10 -48.68 19.85
N SER A 50 -0.69 -47.59 19.81
CA SER A 50 -0.84 -46.74 20.99
C SER A 50 -2.30 -46.25 21.10
N LYS A 51 -2.87 -46.58 22.26
CA LYS A 51 -4.24 -46.27 22.68
C LYS A 51 -4.37 -44.79 23.01
N PHE A 52 -5.50 -44.17 22.67
CA PHE A 52 -6.26 -43.19 23.48
C PHE A 52 -7.60 -42.99 22.75
N ASP A 53 -8.66 -43.64 23.21
CA ASP A 53 -9.67 -43.16 24.17
C ASP A 53 -10.72 -42.25 23.53
N THR A 54 -11.96 -42.50 23.93
CA THR A 54 -13.18 -42.27 23.20
C THR A 54 -13.90 -41.14 23.90
N SER A 55 -14.23 -40.04 23.23
CA SER A 55 -15.22 -39.12 23.78
C SER A 55 -16.04 -38.49 22.66
N LYS A 56 -17.26 -39.02 22.53
CA LYS A 56 -18.37 -38.36 21.87
C LYS A 56 -18.68 -37.04 22.59
N THR A 57 -18.99 -36.00 21.83
CA THR A 57 -20.01 -35.03 22.24
C THR A 57 -20.78 -34.50 21.03
N ASP A 58 -22.09 -34.55 21.19
CA ASP A 58 -23.18 -34.22 20.28
C ASP A 58 -23.42 -32.68 20.23
N PRO A 59 -23.85 -32.08 19.11
CA PRO A 59 -24.27 -30.68 19.07
C PRO A 59 -25.73 -30.55 19.58
N SER A 60 -25.89 -29.98 20.77
CA SER A 60 -27.21 -29.74 21.37
C SER A 60 -27.99 -28.62 20.66
N LYS A 61 -29.14 -28.98 20.07
CA LYS A 61 -30.31 -28.12 19.88
C LYS A 61 -31.01 -27.89 21.22
N SER A 62 -31.41 -26.66 21.55
CA SER A 62 -32.77 -26.33 22.03
C SER A 62 -32.92 -24.82 22.24
N GLY A 63 -34.13 -24.29 22.02
CA GLY A 63 -34.49 -22.91 22.32
C GLY A 63 -35.75 -22.47 21.57
N LYS A 64 -36.92 -22.86 22.09
CA LYS A 64 -38.26 -22.62 21.55
C LYS A 64 -38.79 -21.20 21.88
N ASN A 65 -39.45 -20.61 20.88
CA ASN A 65 -40.80 -20.01 20.89
C ASN A 65 -41.21 -18.97 21.95
N SER A 66 -41.41 -17.73 21.49
CA SER A 66 -42.48 -16.78 21.87
C SER A 66 -42.44 -15.64 20.84
N GLY A 67 -43.49 -14.99 20.36
CA GLY A 67 -44.93 -15.04 20.50
C GLY A 67 -45.43 -13.94 19.54
N PHE A 68 -46.39 -14.27 18.69
CA PHE A 68 -47.03 -13.36 17.74
C PHE A 68 -47.98 -12.44 18.51
N ASP A 69 -47.93 -11.13 18.30
CA ASP A 69 -49.00 -10.20 18.67
C ASP A 69 -49.26 -9.23 17.51
N PRO A 70 -50.39 -9.36 16.81
CA PRO A 70 -50.89 -8.37 15.88
C PRO A 70 -52.00 -7.56 16.57
N SER A 71 -51.70 -6.34 17.01
CA SER A 71 -52.74 -5.42 17.46
C SER A 71 -53.20 -4.54 16.30
N GLU A 72 -54.34 -4.94 15.75
CA GLU A 72 -55.23 -4.13 14.92
C GLU A 72 -55.93 -3.11 15.84
N SER A 73 -55.76 -1.81 15.61
CA SER A 73 -56.67 -0.79 16.16
C SER A 73 -56.74 0.38 15.21
N GLY A 74 -57.83 0.43 14.46
CA GLY A 74 -58.19 1.52 13.57
C GLY A 74 -58.63 2.77 14.32
N GLY A 75 -58.40 3.91 13.67
CA GLY A 75 -58.91 5.22 14.10
C GLY A 75 -58.25 6.35 13.32
N ASP A 76 -58.79 6.66 12.13
CA ASP A 76 -58.62 7.95 11.43
C ASP A 76 -60.00 8.65 11.44
N PRO A 77 -60.19 9.98 11.26
CA PRO A 77 -59.27 11.12 11.11
C PRO A 77 -59.60 12.31 12.03
N SER A 78 -58.90 13.43 11.82
CA SER A 78 -59.42 14.81 11.94
C SER A 78 -58.89 15.67 13.09
N VAL A 79 -57.82 16.42 12.80
CA VAL A 79 -57.79 17.86 13.15
C VAL A 79 -57.15 18.63 12.00
N LYS A 80 -57.98 19.40 11.27
CA LYS A 80 -57.52 20.49 10.42
C LYS A 80 -56.98 21.59 11.33
N SER A 81 -55.68 21.86 11.30
CA SER A 81 -55.15 23.13 11.81
C SER A 81 -54.45 23.85 10.66
N LYS A 82 -55.08 24.91 10.18
CA LYS A 82 -54.45 25.88 9.28
C LYS A 82 -53.65 26.85 10.14
N GLN A 83 -52.34 26.91 9.93
CA GLN A 83 -51.58 28.12 10.24
C GLN A 83 -50.43 28.31 9.24
N ASP A 84 -50.30 29.56 8.82
CA ASP A 84 -49.50 30.14 7.73
C ASP A 84 -47.97 29.93 7.86
N PRO A 85 -47.18 30.00 6.78
CA PRO A 85 -45.77 29.64 6.76
C PRO A 85 -44.89 30.82 7.19
N GLN A 86 -44.34 30.77 8.40
CA GLN A 86 -43.19 31.60 8.73
C GLN A 86 -41.91 30.90 8.26
N VAL A 87 -41.35 31.47 7.18
CA VAL A 87 -40.01 31.23 6.68
C VAL A 87 -39.02 31.66 7.77
N THR A 88 -38.72 30.74 8.69
CA THR A 88 -37.50 30.83 9.47
C THR A 88 -36.38 30.40 8.54
N SER A 89 -35.72 31.40 7.97
CA SER A 89 -34.43 31.29 7.31
C SER A 89 -33.46 30.57 8.24
N LYS A 90 -33.41 29.24 8.13
CA LYS A 90 -32.23 28.49 8.53
C LYS A 90 -31.08 29.14 7.75
N PRO A 91 -30.02 29.65 8.39
CA PRO A 91 -28.77 29.74 7.66
C PRO A 91 -28.40 28.29 7.39
N PHE A 92 -28.84 27.75 6.25
CA PHE A 92 -28.19 26.62 5.65
C PHE A 92 -26.83 27.16 5.25
N CYS A 93 -25.91 27.17 6.20
CA CYS A 93 -24.51 27.08 5.88
C CYS A 93 -24.43 25.77 5.09
N PRO A 94 -24.10 25.78 3.79
CA PRO A 94 -23.56 24.57 3.21
C PRO A 94 -22.27 24.34 4.00
N VAL A 95 -22.35 23.47 5.01
CA VAL A 95 -21.16 22.84 5.57
C VAL A 95 -20.56 22.16 4.35
N ALA A 96 -19.55 22.80 3.76
CA ALA A 96 -18.81 22.24 2.66
C ALA A 96 -18.45 20.82 3.10
N ALA A 97 -18.96 19.82 2.40
CA ALA A 97 -18.73 18.42 2.71
C ALA A 97 -17.21 18.26 2.76
N GLN A 98 -16.65 18.20 3.97
CA GLN A 98 -15.23 18.01 4.16
C GLN A 98 -14.91 16.68 3.49
N PRO A 99 -13.91 16.63 2.59
CA PRO A 99 -13.55 15.40 1.94
C PRO A 99 -13.24 14.36 3.01
N ASP A 100 -13.78 13.16 2.85
CA ASP A 100 -13.49 12.02 3.72
C ASP A 100 -11.96 11.89 3.87
N PRO A 101 -11.42 11.83 5.10
CA PRO A 101 -9.98 11.74 5.33
C PRO A 101 -9.28 10.65 4.50
N GLU A 102 -9.95 9.53 4.20
CA GLU A 102 -9.40 8.47 3.35
C GLU A 102 -9.23 8.89 1.87
N VAL A 103 -10.07 9.79 1.37
CA VAL A 103 -9.94 10.36 0.01
C VAL A 103 -8.72 11.28 -0.05
N VAL A 104 -8.55 12.14 0.96
CA VAL A 104 -7.38 13.03 1.06
C VAL A 104 -6.08 12.23 1.13
N ILE A 105 -6.03 11.19 1.98
CA ILE A 105 -4.87 10.29 2.10
C ILE A 105 -4.58 9.60 0.77
N THR A 106 -5.62 9.21 0.03
CA THR A 106 -5.44 8.58 -1.29
C THR A 106 -4.88 9.54 -2.32
N ASP A 107 -5.35 10.78 -2.37
CA ASP A 107 -4.87 11.79 -3.31
C ASP A 107 -3.43 12.22 -2.98
N GLN A 108 -3.10 12.37 -1.70
CA GLN A 108 -1.72 12.55 -1.22
C GLN A 108 -0.83 11.37 -1.61
N ALA A 109 -1.31 10.13 -1.46
CA ALA A 109 -0.54 8.96 -1.86
C ALA A 109 -0.29 8.90 -3.37
N ARG A 110 -1.26 9.33 -4.19
CA ARG A 110 -1.08 9.48 -5.65
C ARG A 110 -0.06 10.56 -5.99
N GLN A 111 -0.06 11.67 -5.26
CA GLN A 111 0.91 12.75 -5.43
C GLN A 111 2.34 12.24 -5.18
N VAL A 112 2.58 11.55 -4.07
CA VAL A 112 3.89 10.96 -3.74
C VAL A 112 4.33 9.94 -4.80
N LEU A 113 3.41 9.07 -5.26
CA LEU A 113 3.72 8.09 -6.29
C LEU A 113 4.09 8.75 -7.63
N SER A 114 3.36 9.81 -8.00
CA SER A 114 3.66 10.61 -9.19
C SER A 114 5.05 11.25 -9.08
N TYR A 115 5.38 11.81 -7.91
CA TYR A 115 6.70 12.39 -7.64
C TYR A 115 7.82 11.35 -7.78
N LEU A 116 7.65 10.17 -7.17
CA LEU A 116 8.61 9.08 -7.27
C LEU A 116 8.86 8.66 -8.73
N ASN A 117 7.80 8.56 -9.53
CA ASN A 117 7.92 8.26 -10.96
C ASN A 117 8.71 9.35 -11.71
N GLN A 118 8.44 10.63 -11.43
CA GLN A 118 9.15 11.75 -12.04
C GLN A 118 10.63 11.77 -11.66
N THR A 119 10.96 11.58 -10.38
CA THR A 119 12.32 11.65 -9.86
C THR A 119 13.19 10.48 -10.31
N THR A 120 12.62 9.28 -10.39
CA THR A 120 13.38 8.06 -10.75
C THR A 120 13.28 7.70 -12.24
N GLY A 121 12.44 8.39 -13.02
CA GLY A 121 12.10 8.00 -14.39
C GLY A 121 11.28 6.71 -14.50
N SER A 122 10.76 6.22 -13.37
CA SER A 122 9.96 4.99 -13.31
C SER A 122 8.51 5.22 -13.75
N ARG A 123 7.78 4.12 -13.98
CA ARG A 123 6.37 4.13 -14.40
C ARG A 123 5.52 3.23 -13.52
N TYR A 124 5.63 3.37 -12.20
CA TYR A 124 4.82 2.63 -11.26
C TYR A 124 3.35 3.03 -11.39
N GLN A 125 2.50 2.01 -11.50
CA GLN A 125 1.06 2.20 -11.64
C GLN A 125 0.43 2.46 -10.28
N VAL A 126 -0.71 3.15 -10.31
CA VAL A 126 -1.59 3.37 -9.15
C VAL A 126 -2.31 2.05 -8.83
N CYS A 127 -1.58 1.07 -8.31
CA CYS A 127 -2.13 -0.21 -7.87
C CYS A 127 -2.29 -0.22 -6.35
N SER A 128 -3.20 -1.07 -5.87
CA SER A 128 -3.53 -1.19 -4.44
C SER A 128 -2.27 -1.36 -3.57
N THR A 129 -1.38 -2.27 -3.95
CA THR A 129 -0.16 -2.56 -3.18
C THR A 129 0.82 -1.39 -3.12
N SER A 130 1.03 -0.66 -4.22
CA SER A 130 1.95 0.48 -4.24
C SER A 130 1.42 1.65 -3.43
N LEU A 131 0.11 1.92 -3.54
CA LEU A 131 -0.53 2.96 -2.74
C LEU A 131 -0.61 2.59 -1.26
N GLU A 132 -0.86 1.33 -0.91
CA GLU A 132 -1.04 0.94 0.49
C GLU A 132 0.20 1.21 1.34
N ASN A 133 1.39 0.95 0.79
CA ASN A 133 2.64 1.27 1.48
C ASN A 133 2.76 2.78 1.78
N ILE A 134 2.35 3.64 0.84
CA ILE A 134 2.38 5.11 0.98
C ILE A 134 1.30 5.59 1.95
N ARG A 135 0.05 5.12 1.78
CA ARG A 135 -1.08 5.44 2.66
C ARG A 135 -0.81 5.03 4.10
N ALA A 136 -0.18 3.88 4.32
CA ALA A 136 0.22 3.44 5.65
C ALA A 136 1.16 4.46 6.33
N ARG A 137 2.13 5.04 5.61
CA ARG A 137 2.98 6.10 6.17
C ARG A 137 2.18 7.37 6.49
N LEU A 138 1.23 7.76 5.63
CA LEU A 138 0.38 8.93 5.87
C LEU A 138 -0.54 8.73 7.09
N ARG A 139 -1.06 7.51 7.31
CA ARG A 139 -1.85 7.17 8.51
C ARG A 139 -1.00 7.17 9.79
N GLU A 140 0.30 6.91 9.67
CA GLU A 140 1.28 7.04 10.77
C GLU A 140 1.69 8.50 11.05
N GLN A 141 1.02 9.49 10.45
CA GLN A 141 1.25 10.92 10.62
C GLN A 141 2.52 11.48 9.98
N PHE A 142 3.11 10.74 9.02
CA PHE A 142 4.16 11.31 8.18
C PHE A 142 3.57 12.23 7.12
N THR A 143 4.27 13.33 6.79
CA THR A 143 3.80 14.30 5.80
C THR A 143 4.18 13.88 4.38
N VAL A 144 3.46 14.42 3.38
CA VAL A 144 3.82 14.23 1.97
C VAL A 144 5.27 14.68 1.71
N ASP A 145 5.69 15.76 2.35
CA ASP A 145 7.05 16.31 2.21
C ASP A 145 8.11 15.35 2.77
N ASP A 146 7.84 14.68 3.89
CA ASP A 146 8.74 13.66 4.45
C ASP A 146 8.94 12.50 3.48
N LEU A 147 7.85 12.05 2.84
CA LEU A 147 7.90 10.97 1.87
C LEU A 147 8.67 11.38 0.61
N CYS A 148 8.41 12.58 0.09
CA CYS A 148 9.16 13.14 -1.04
C CYS A 148 10.64 13.32 -0.70
N LEU A 149 10.97 13.74 0.52
CA LEU A 149 12.34 13.90 0.98
C LEU A 149 13.10 12.56 1.01
N VAL A 150 12.45 11.48 1.46
CA VAL A 150 13.02 10.13 1.41
C VAL A 150 13.28 9.68 -0.02
N VAL A 151 12.36 9.99 -0.96
CA VAL A 151 12.54 9.69 -2.38
C VAL A 151 13.75 10.41 -2.94
N ASP A 152 13.89 11.72 -2.69
CA ASP A 152 15.03 12.52 -3.14
C ASP A 152 16.36 11.96 -2.62
N TYR A 153 16.41 11.72 -1.30
CA TYR A 153 17.60 11.19 -0.65
C TYR A 153 17.99 9.83 -1.23
N LYS A 154 17.03 8.93 -1.40
CA LYS A 154 17.29 7.57 -1.89
C LYS A 154 17.64 7.55 -3.37
N ASN A 155 17.05 8.44 -4.16
CA ASN A 155 17.46 8.63 -5.54
C ASN A 155 18.90 9.12 -5.62
N ALA A 156 19.27 10.15 -4.85
CA ALA A 156 20.65 10.64 -4.79
C ALA A 156 21.65 9.58 -4.27
N ASP A 157 21.23 8.73 -3.34
CA ASP A 157 22.04 7.63 -2.82
C ASP A 157 22.21 6.53 -3.88
N TRP A 158 21.14 6.05 -4.49
CA TRP A 158 21.17 4.79 -5.24
C TRP A 158 21.19 4.91 -6.76
N ARG A 159 20.91 6.08 -7.33
CA ARG A 159 20.73 6.29 -8.78
C ARG A 159 21.90 5.75 -9.61
N ASP A 160 23.14 6.00 -9.18
CA ASP A 160 24.35 5.61 -9.94
C ASP A 160 24.92 4.26 -9.47
N SER A 161 24.11 3.44 -8.78
CA SER A 161 24.50 2.14 -8.25
C SER A 161 23.52 1.04 -8.66
N GLU A 162 23.92 -0.23 -8.52
CA GLU A 162 23.03 -1.38 -8.74
C GLU A 162 21.79 -1.37 -7.81
N GLN A 163 21.83 -0.58 -6.73
CA GLN A 163 20.71 -0.45 -5.79
C GLN A 163 19.53 0.34 -6.38
N ALA A 164 19.70 1.04 -7.51
CA ALA A 164 18.61 1.74 -8.19
C ALA A 164 17.40 0.83 -8.49
N GLN A 165 17.61 -0.47 -8.69
CA GLN A 165 16.53 -1.44 -8.90
C GLN A 165 15.54 -1.54 -7.72
N TYR A 166 15.97 -1.12 -6.53
CA TYR A 166 15.18 -1.08 -5.29
C TYR A 166 14.53 0.27 -5.03
N LEU A 167 14.53 1.21 -5.98
CA LEU A 167 13.76 2.45 -5.90
C LEU A 167 12.28 2.20 -6.26
N ARG A 168 11.60 1.42 -5.41
CA ARG A 168 10.19 1.03 -5.57
C ARG A 168 9.35 1.55 -4.39
N PRO A 169 8.05 1.84 -4.57
CA PRO A 169 7.19 2.20 -3.44
C PRO A 169 7.18 1.13 -2.34
N ALA A 170 7.13 -0.15 -2.73
CA ALA A 170 7.09 -1.29 -1.81
C ALA A 170 8.39 -1.52 -1.03
N THR A 171 9.51 -0.91 -1.42
CA THR A 171 10.81 -1.05 -0.74
C THR A 171 11.15 0.20 0.07
N LEU A 172 10.87 1.38 -0.47
CA LEU A 172 11.14 2.66 0.18
C LEU A 172 10.20 2.92 1.37
N PHE A 173 8.93 2.54 1.25
CA PHE A 173 7.91 2.82 2.26
C PHE A 173 7.60 1.61 3.16
N ILE A 174 8.56 0.68 3.32
CA ILE A 174 8.45 -0.42 4.29
C ILE A 174 8.53 0.13 5.71
N PRO A 175 7.61 -0.24 6.62
CA PRO A 175 7.58 0.26 8.00
C PRO A 175 8.90 0.12 8.74
N LYS A 176 9.60 -0.99 8.53
CA LYS A 176 10.85 -1.32 9.20
C LYS A 176 11.98 -0.30 8.92
N ASN A 177 12.09 0.18 7.69
CA ASN A 177 13.24 0.97 7.24
C ASN A 177 12.91 2.46 7.07
N PHE A 178 11.64 2.79 6.83
CA PHE A 178 11.21 4.15 6.52
C PHE A 178 11.65 5.20 7.55
N PRO A 179 11.50 4.99 8.88
CA PRO A 179 11.94 5.98 9.87
C PRO A 179 13.46 6.26 9.80
N GLY A 180 14.27 5.22 9.57
CA GLY A 180 15.73 5.38 9.42
C GLY A 180 16.12 6.11 8.12
N TYR A 181 15.36 5.89 7.05
CA TYR A 181 15.53 6.64 5.81
C TYR A 181 15.17 8.12 6.00
N LEU A 182 14.05 8.41 6.67
CA LEU A 182 13.64 9.77 6.95
C LEU A 182 14.69 10.52 7.77
N GLN A 183 15.20 9.93 8.85
CA GLN A 183 16.27 10.53 9.66
C GLN A 183 17.53 10.83 8.84
N SER A 184 17.93 9.92 7.96
CA SER A 184 19.08 10.12 7.08
C SER A 184 18.82 11.22 6.05
N ALA A 185 17.61 11.24 5.48
CA ALA A 185 17.17 12.24 4.52
C ALA A 185 17.08 13.65 5.14
N THR A 186 16.60 13.77 6.38
CA THR A 186 16.61 15.04 7.13
C THR A 186 18.03 15.55 7.33
N LYS A 187 18.97 14.69 7.75
CA LYS A 187 20.39 15.08 7.89
C LYS A 187 21.00 15.51 6.56
N TRP A 188 20.72 14.76 5.50
CA TRP A 188 21.14 15.09 4.15
C TRP A 188 20.56 16.44 3.68
N SER A 189 19.29 16.71 3.95
CA SER A 189 18.64 17.99 3.66
C SER A 189 19.27 19.14 4.45
N SER A 190 19.49 18.97 5.75
CA SER A 190 20.14 19.97 6.60
C SER A 190 21.60 20.23 6.20
N ALA A 191 22.27 19.25 5.59
CA ALA A 191 23.61 19.40 5.03
C ALA A 191 23.64 20.10 3.66
N GLY A 192 22.49 20.56 3.15
CA GLY A 192 22.39 21.24 1.86
C GLY A 192 22.28 20.30 0.66
N ARG A 193 21.79 19.07 0.88
CA ARG A 193 21.59 18.05 -0.16
C ARG A 193 22.88 17.75 -0.97
N PRO A 194 23.97 17.34 -0.30
CA PRO A 194 25.23 17.05 -0.98
C PRO A 194 25.06 15.99 -2.07
N GLU A 195 25.77 16.16 -3.18
CA GLU A 195 25.82 15.18 -4.25
C GLU A 195 26.67 13.98 -3.83
N ARG A 196 26.31 12.79 -4.32
CA ARG A 196 27.03 11.56 -4.03
C ARG A 196 28.05 11.29 -5.14
N VAL A 197 29.32 11.63 -4.90
CA VAL A 197 30.42 11.41 -5.86
C VAL A 197 31.30 10.26 -5.36
N ASN A 198 31.56 9.29 -6.24
CA ASN A 198 32.44 8.14 -5.95
C ASN A 198 32.05 7.35 -4.68
N GLY A 199 30.73 7.24 -4.41
CA GLY A 199 30.18 6.52 -3.27
C GLY A 199 30.18 7.29 -1.94
N LYS A 200 30.73 8.50 -1.90
CA LYS A 200 30.78 9.38 -0.71
C LYS A 200 29.92 10.62 -0.94
N TRP A 201 29.35 11.16 0.14
CA TRP A 201 28.65 12.45 0.10
C TRP A 201 29.68 13.57 0.06
N GLU A 202 29.67 14.39 -0.99
CA GLU A 202 30.51 15.60 -1.03
C GLU A 202 29.92 16.65 -0.11
N THR A 203 30.43 16.74 1.11
CA THR A 203 30.12 17.89 1.95
C THR A 203 30.79 19.09 1.30
N ASN A 204 29.98 20.07 0.86
CA ASN A 204 30.52 21.34 0.40
C ASN A 204 31.25 21.99 1.58
N SER A 205 32.56 21.78 1.61
CA SER A 205 33.45 22.13 2.71
C SER A 205 33.61 23.65 2.89
N ALA A 206 32.94 24.44 2.05
CA ALA A 206 32.84 25.89 2.15
C ALA A 206 32.24 26.39 3.49
N SER A 207 31.49 25.56 4.23
CA SER A 207 30.92 25.94 5.55
C SER A 207 31.56 25.22 6.74
N ARG A 208 32.54 24.33 6.53
CA ARG A 208 33.33 23.76 7.62
C ARG A 208 34.32 24.83 8.07
N ALA A 209 33.84 25.74 8.93
CA ALA A 209 34.57 26.80 9.61
C ALA A 209 36.06 26.78 9.27
N ASN A 210 36.44 27.51 8.23
CA ASN A 210 37.83 27.65 7.87
C ASN A 210 38.50 28.41 9.01
N PHE A 211 39.11 27.69 9.96
CA PHE A 211 39.86 28.28 11.08
C PHE A 211 41.04 29.16 10.60
N GLN A 212 41.32 29.23 9.30
CA GLN A 212 42.28 30.15 8.71
C GLN A 212 41.88 31.63 8.78
N SER A 213 40.61 31.98 9.06
CA SER A 213 40.19 33.38 9.26
C SER A 213 39.83 33.72 10.71
N VAL A 214 40.37 32.98 11.68
CA VAL A 214 40.30 33.42 13.08
C VAL A 214 41.48 34.34 13.32
N ASP A 215 41.21 35.62 13.60
CA ASP A 215 42.24 36.59 13.98
C ASP A 215 42.74 36.23 15.39
N TYR A 216 43.91 35.60 15.45
CA TYR A 216 44.58 35.22 16.69
C TYR A 216 45.40 36.38 17.29
N SER A 217 45.16 37.63 16.89
CA SER A 217 45.80 38.79 17.51
C SER A 217 45.48 38.82 19.01
N LEU A 218 46.50 38.54 19.83
CA LEU A 218 46.41 38.61 21.27
C LEU A 218 46.14 40.07 21.68
N PRO A 219 45.14 40.35 22.54
CA PRO A 219 44.94 41.69 23.06
C PRO A 219 46.20 42.14 23.82
N GLU A 220 46.62 43.40 23.63
CA GLU A 220 47.85 44.01 24.20
C GLU A 220 47.98 43.93 25.74
N ASN A 221 46.99 43.40 26.44
CA ASN A 221 46.98 43.24 27.89
C ASN A 221 47.22 41.79 28.38
N SER A 222 47.63 40.85 27.51
CA SER A 222 47.97 39.48 27.91
C SER A 222 49.38 39.36 28.54
N GLY A 223 49.75 40.31 29.39
CA GLY A 223 50.99 40.28 30.17
C GLY A 223 50.78 39.48 31.46
N PHE A 224 51.36 38.28 31.54
CA PHE A 224 51.55 37.59 32.83
C PHE A 224 52.41 38.49 33.73
N ARG A 225 51.79 39.11 34.74
CA ARG A 225 52.52 39.82 35.80
C ARG A 225 53.34 38.79 36.58
N SER A 226 54.67 38.91 36.46
CA SER A 226 55.65 38.15 37.25
C SER A 226 55.66 38.59 38.70
#